data_AF-A0A010T048-F1
#
_entry.id   AF-A0A010T048-F1
#
_cell.length_a   1.000
_cell.length_b   1.000
_cell.length_c   1.000
_cell.angle_alpha   90.00
_cell.angle_beta   90.00
_cell.angle_gamma   90.00
#
_symmetry.space_group_name_H-M   'P 1'
#
loop_
_entity.id
_entity.type
_entity.pdbx_description
1 polymer ?
#
loop_
_entity_poly.entity_id
_entity_poly.type
_entity_poly.pdbx_seq_one_letter_code
_entity_poly.pdbx_strand_id
1 'polypeptide(L)' 'MKNGVPFSVVFECDYLDEYERMAFSIIFSEFEGSEFDWDSMTFKEKK' A
#
# COMPACT_ATOMS: atom_id res chain seq x y z
N MET A 1 10.79 3.39 -6.02
CA MET A 1 11.95 3.27 -5.11
C MET A 1 11.93 4.45 -4.17
N LYS A 2 11.97 4.22 -2.85
CA LYS A 2 12.10 5.29 -1.84
C LYS A 2 13.34 4.97 -1.00
N ASN A 3 14.27 5.92 -0.90
CA ASN A 3 15.56 5.75 -0.20
C ASN A 3 16.40 4.54 -0.67
N GLY A 4 16.36 4.19 -1.96
CA GLY A 4 17.13 3.07 -2.52
C GLY A 4 16.51 1.69 -2.31
N VAL A 5 15.33 1.60 -1.66
CA VAL A 5 14.61 0.34 -1.48
C VAL A 5 13.44 0.27 -2.49
N PRO A 6 13.31 -0.80 -3.29
CA PRO A 6 12.12 -1.05 -4.07
C PRO A 6 10.92 -1.24 -3.15
N PHE A 7 9.82 -0.54 -3.42
CA PHE A 7 8.64 -0.56 -2.56
C PHE A 7 8.06 -1.97 -2.43
N SER A 8 8.21 -2.82 -3.46
CA SER A 8 7.84 -4.24 -3.42
C SER A 8 8.54 -5.03 -2.32
N VAL A 9 9.80 -4.73 -2.01
CA VAL A 9 10.60 -5.45 -1.01
C VAL A 9 10.08 -5.23 0.41
N VAL A 10 9.39 -4.11 0.67
CA VAL A 10 8.75 -3.85 1.98
C VAL A 10 7.58 -4.83 2.22
N PHE A 11 6.95 -5.33 1.17
CA PHE A 11 5.81 -6.25 1.24
C PHE A 11 6.17 -7.71 0.95
N GLU A 12 7.43 -7.99 0.63
CA GLU A 12 7.99 -9.35 0.49
C GLU A 12 8.31 -10.00 1.85
N CYS A 13 7.79 -9.46 2.96
CA CYS A 13 7.89 -10.13 4.25
C CYS A 13 7.16 -11.48 4.22
N ASP A 14 7.92 -12.58 4.18
CA ASP A 14 7.44 -13.97 4.19
C ASP A 14 6.51 -14.31 5.38
N TYR A 15 6.49 -13.46 6.41
CA TYR A 15 5.68 -13.62 7.62
C TYR A 15 4.32 -12.92 7.56
N LEU A 16 4.06 -12.08 6.56
CA LEU A 16 2.79 -11.38 6.41
C LEU A 16 1.83 -12.18 5.54
N ASP A 17 0.60 -12.33 6.01
CA ASP A 17 -0.50 -12.88 5.24
C ASP A 17 -0.88 -11.97 4.05
N GLU A 18 -1.56 -12.51 3.05
CA GLU A 18 -1.94 -11.77 1.84
C GLU A 18 -2.77 -10.52 2.15
N TYR A 19 -3.70 -10.63 3.12
CA TYR A 19 -4.54 -9.53 3.56
C TYR A 19 -3.74 -8.45 4.29
N GLU A 20 -2.74 -8.84 5.07
CA GLU A 20 -1.87 -7.91 5.78
C GLU A 20 -1.02 -7.12 4.79
N ARG A 21 -0.45 -7.78 3.78
CA ARG A 21 0.31 -7.11 2.71
C ARG A 21 -0.56 -6.11 1.96
N MET A 22 -1.79 -6.49 1.63
CA MET A 22 -2.75 -5.59 0.99
C MET A 22 -3.03 -4.36 1.87
N ALA A 23 -3.35 -4.58 3.15
CA ALA A 23 -3.64 -3.51 4.09
C ALA A 23 -2.45 -2.54 4.26
N PHE A 24 -1.23 -3.07 4.41
CA PHE A 24 -0.03 -2.22 4.46
C PHE A 24 0.15 -1.44 3.16
N SER A 25 -0.10 -2.06 1.99
CA SER A 25 0.11 -1.38 0.69
C SER A 25 -0.82 -0.18 0.51
N ILE A 26 -2.04 -0.30 1.03
CA ILE A 26 -3.02 0.78 1.08
C ILE A 26 -2.53 1.89 2.01
N ILE A 27 -2.19 1.57 3.26
CA ILE A 27 -1.73 2.53 4.28
C ILE A 27 -0.48 3.29 3.80
N PHE A 28 0.49 2.60 3.22
CA PHE A 28 1.68 3.26 2.69
C PHE A 28 1.36 4.16 1.49
N SER A 29 0.41 3.77 0.65
CA SER A 29 -0.04 4.62 -0.45
C SER A 29 -0.71 5.90 0.06
N GLU A 30 -1.44 5.84 1.18
CA GLU A 30 -2.01 7.02 1.85
C GLU A 30 -0.93 7.97 2.39
N PHE A 31 0.17 7.43 2.92
CA PHE A 31 1.33 8.26 3.32
C PHE A 31 2.02 8.97 2.14
N GLU A 32 1.89 8.45 0.91
CA GLU A 32 2.33 9.12 -0.33
C GLU A 32 1.25 10.06 -0.92
N GLY A 33 0.15 10.26 -0.17
CA GLY A 33 -0.93 11.17 -0.49
C GLY A 33 -1.98 10.59 -1.43
N SER A 34 -2.03 9.28 -1.64
CA SER A 34 -3.23 8.63 -2.22
C SER A 34 -4.36 8.62 -1.20
N GLU A 35 -5.59 8.37 -1.63
CA GLU A 35 -6.74 8.21 -0.73
C GLU A 35 -7.46 6.92 -1.11
N PHE A 36 -7.68 6.03 -0.14
CA PHE A 36 -8.36 4.75 -0.35
C PHE A 36 -9.76 4.78 0.26
N ASP A 37 -10.76 4.35 -0.51
CA ASP A 37 -12.13 4.21 -0.05
C ASP A 37 -12.38 2.75 0.37
N TRP A 38 -12.55 2.56 1.68
CA TRP A 38 -12.78 1.24 2.28
C TRP A 38 -14.19 0.70 2.04
N ASP A 39 -15.17 1.55 1.74
CA ASP A 39 -16.54 1.11 1.45
C ASP A 39 -16.63 0.54 0.03
N SER A 40 -15.98 1.20 -0.94
CA SER A 40 -15.93 0.73 -2.33
C SER A 40 -14.73 -0.17 -2.65
N MET A 41 -13.77 -0.30 -1.72
CA MET A 41 -12.51 -1.03 -1.88
C MET A 41 -11.69 -0.54 -3.10
N THR A 42 -11.64 0.77 -3.33
CA THR A 42 -10.93 1.38 -4.47
C THR A 42 -10.08 2.60 -4.08
N PHE A 43 -8.99 2.85 -4.81
CA PHE A 43 -8.25 4.11 -4.70
C PHE A 43 -9.01 5.24 -5.41
N LYS A 44 -9.11 6.40 -4.77
CA LYS A 44 -9.67 7.59 -5.38
C LYS A 44 -8.71 8.12 -6.44
N GLU A 45 -9.24 8.45 -7.62
CA GLU A 45 -8.47 9.11 -8.66
C GLU A 45 -8.06 10.51 -8.19
N LYS A 46 -6.76 10.81 -8.24
CA LYS A 46 -6.28 12.19 -8.10
C LYS A 46 -6.73 13.00 -9.32
N LYS A 47 -7.52 14.05 -9.09
CA LYS A 47 -7.86 15.05 -10.10
C LYS A 47 -6.66 15.88 -10.50
#